data_AF-A0A8H7WLP7-F1
#
_entry.id   AF-A0A8H7WLP7-F1
#
_cell.length_a   1.000
_cell.length_b   1.000
_cell.length_c   1.000
_cell.angle_alpha   90.00
_cell.angle_beta   90.00
_cell.angle_gamma   90.00
#
_symmetry.space_group_name_H-M   'P 1'
#
loop_
_entity.id
_entity.type
_entity.pdbx_description
1 polymer ?
#
loop_
_entity_poly.entity_id
_entity_poly.type
_entity_poly.pdbx_seq_one_letter_code
_entity_poly.pdbx_strand_id
1 'polypeptide(L)' 'MPTHLSKTRKHRGHVSAGHGRVGKHRKHPGGRGLAGGQHHHRTNMDKYHPGYFGKVGMRYFHKQGNHFWKPVINLDK' A
#
# COMPACT_ATOMS: atom_id res chain seq x y z
N MET A 1 3.43 14.79 15.27
CA MET A 1 4.12 15.75 14.37
C MET A 1 3.53 17.14 14.58
N PRO A 2 4.35 18.20 14.76
CA PRO A 2 3.86 19.57 14.90
C PRO A 2 3.12 20.05 13.64
N THR A 3 2.02 20.79 13.81
CA THR A 3 1.18 21.25 12.69
C THR A 3 1.84 22.31 11.82
N HIS A 4 2.80 23.06 12.38
CA HIS A 4 3.52 24.14 11.66
C HIS A 4 4.37 23.62 10.49
N LEU A 5 4.84 22.37 10.56
CA LEU A 5 5.64 21.75 9.51
C LEU A 5 4.79 21.12 8.40
N SER A 6 3.45 21.10 8.53
CA SER A 6 2.57 20.50 7.54
C SER A 6 2.54 21.30 6.24
N LYS A 7 2.56 20.59 5.11
CA LYS A 7 2.50 21.20 3.76
C LYS A 7 1.25 22.08 3.59
N THR A 8 0.13 21.72 4.23
CA THR A 8 -1.13 22.47 4.22
C THR A 8 -0.97 23.92 4.68
N ARG A 9 -0.07 24.22 5.63
CA ARG A 9 0.17 25.60 6.08
C ARG A 9 0.73 26.49 4.96
N LYS A 10 1.57 25.92 4.09
CA LYS A 10 2.16 26.61 2.92
C LYS A 10 1.16 26.79 1.77
N HIS A 11 -0.04 26.21 1.84
CA HIS A 11 -1.06 26.30 0.80
C HIS A 11 -2.14 27.35 1.05
N ARG A 12 -2.07 28.10 2.16
CA ARG A 12 -3.00 29.22 2.41
C ARG A 12 -2.81 30.31 1.34
N GLY A 13 -3.92 30.85 0.83
CA GLY A 13 -3.93 31.77 -0.31
C GLY A 13 -3.90 31.10 -1.69
N HIS A 14 -3.62 29.78 -1.77
CA HIS A 14 -3.70 29.05 -3.04
C HIS A 14 -5.14 28.58 -3.28
N VAL A 15 -5.67 28.84 -4.49
CA VAL A 15 -7.08 28.58 -4.85
C VAL A 15 -7.50 27.11 -4.69
N SER A 16 -6.61 26.14 -4.95
CA SER A 16 -6.94 24.71 -4.97
C SER A 16 -6.15 23.84 -3.99
N ALA A 17 -5.45 24.45 -3.02
CA ALA A 17 -4.69 23.77 -1.99
C ALA A 17 -3.69 22.69 -2.49
N GLY A 18 -3.21 22.80 -3.73
CA GLY A 18 -2.26 21.87 -4.34
C GLY A 18 -2.88 20.67 -5.07
N HIS A 19 -4.21 20.61 -5.23
CA HIS A 19 -4.90 19.51 -5.94
C HIS A 19 -5.23 19.81 -7.42
N GLY A 20 -4.62 20.84 -8.01
CA GLY A 20 -4.87 21.27 -9.39
C GLY A 20 -6.23 21.99 -9.55
N ARG A 21 -6.39 22.76 -10.63
CA ARG A 21 -7.62 23.54 -10.87
C ARG A 21 -8.73 22.73 -11.55
N VAL A 22 -8.36 21.89 -12.52
CA VAL A 22 -9.31 21.19 -13.41
C VAL A 22 -9.76 19.86 -12.81
N GLY A 23 -8.83 18.97 -12.45
CA GLY A 23 -9.16 17.63 -11.94
C GLY A 23 -9.88 17.62 -10.60
N LYS A 24 -9.59 18.63 -9.75
CA LYS A 24 -10.11 18.85 -8.38
C LYS A 24 -9.86 17.67 -7.43
N HIS A 25 -9.86 17.95 -6.13
CA HIS A 25 -9.84 16.88 -5.13
C HIS A 25 -11.21 16.22 -5.04
N ARG A 26 -11.28 14.91 -5.30
CA ARG A 26 -12.51 14.10 -5.19
C ARG A 26 -12.29 13.03 -4.13
N LYS A 27 -13.36 12.68 -3.40
CA LYS A 27 -13.28 11.80 -2.22
C LYS A 27 -12.65 10.43 -2.54
N HIS A 28 -13.11 9.73 -3.58
CA HIS A 28 -12.59 8.42 -4.00
C HIS A 28 -12.73 8.20 -5.53
N PRO A 29 -11.92 8.87 -6.38
CA PRO A 29 -12.09 8.80 -7.83
C PRO A 29 -11.77 7.43 -8.43
N GLY A 30 -10.83 6.67 -7.84
CA GLY A 30 -10.40 5.35 -8.34
C GLY A 30 -10.94 4.17 -7.54
N GLY A 31 -11.86 4.40 -6.60
CA GLY A 31 -12.28 3.43 -5.60
C GLY A 31 -11.62 3.62 -4.22
N ARG A 32 -11.91 2.72 -3.28
CA ARG A 32 -11.36 2.73 -1.91
C ARG A 32 -10.41 1.55 -1.72
N GLY A 33 -9.33 1.75 -0.97
CA GLY A 33 -8.38 0.67 -0.68
C GLY A 33 -7.78 0.08 -1.97
N LEU A 34 -7.80 -1.24 -2.08
CA LEU A 34 -7.26 -2.01 -3.22
C LEU A 34 -8.31 -2.31 -4.31
N ALA A 35 -9.38 -1.51 -4.38
CA ALA A 35 -10.40 -1.66 -5.42
C ALA A 35 -9.80 -1.60 -6.83
N GLY A 36 -10.39 -2.33 -7.77
CA GLY A 36 -9.97 -2.30 -9.18
C GLY A 36 -8.63 -2.97 -9.48
N GLY A 37 -8.02 -3.70 -8.54
CA GLY A 37 -6.69 -4.30 -8.71
C GLY A 37 -6.57 -5.32 -9.85
N GLN A 38 -7.67 -5.92 -10.31
CA GLN A 38 -7.70 -6.77 -11.53
C GLN A 38 -8.29 -6.05 -12.75
N HIS A 39 -8.73 -4.80 -12.60
CA HIS A 39 -9.40 -4.01 -13.63
C HIS A 39 -8.59 -2.74 -13.93
N HIS A 40 -9.11 -1.56 -13.61
CA HIS A 40 -8.50 -0.27 -13.94
C HIS A 40 -7.23 0.06 -13.14
N HIS A 41 -6.89 -0.70 -12.10
CA HIS A 41 -5.61 -0.61 -11.37
C HIS A 41 -4.67 -1.80 -11.62
N ARG A 42 -4.99 -2.68 -12.58
CA ARG A 42 -4.20 -3.89 -12.88
C ARG A 42 -2.72 -3.60 -13.13
N THR A 43 -2.41 -2.56 -13.90
CA THR A 43 -1.04 -2.17 -14.22
C THR A 43 -0.18 -1.92 -12.98
N ASN A 44 -0.75 -1.35 -11.91
CA ASN A 44 -0.02 -1.12 -10.66
C ASN A 44 0.24 -2.42 -9.88
N MET A 45 -0.72 -3.35 -9.92
CA MET A 45 -0.60 -4.64 -9.26
C MET A 45 0.39 -5.54 -9.99
N ASP A 46 0.30 -5.64 -11.32
CA ASP A 46 1.21 -6.46 -12.12
C ASP A 46 2.67 -5.98 -12.02
N LYS A 47 2.88 -4.65 -11.97
CA LYS A 47 4.22 -4.07 -11.93
C LYS A 47 4.91 -4.24 -10.58
N TYR A 48 4.20 -3.96 -9.49
CA TYR A 48 4.82 -3.85 -8.17
C TYR A 48 4.46 -4.98 -7.21
N HIS A 49 3.40 -5.73 -7.50
CA HIS A 49 2.86 -6.77 -6.62
C HIS A 49 2.58 -8.06 -7.40
N PRO A 50 3.58 -8.63 -8.11
CA PRO A 50 3.40 -9.90 -8.81
C PRO A 50 3.03 -11.01 -7.82
N GLY A 51 2.04 -11.83 -8.16
CA GLY A 51 1.55 -12.91 -7.30
C GLY A 51 0.62 -12.46 -6.17
N TYR A 52 0.22 -11.18 -6.11
CA TYR A 52 -0.76 -10.71 -5.13
C TYR A 52 -2.12 -11.40 -5.27
N PHE A 53 -2.57 -11.59 -6.51
CA PHE A 53 -3.78 -12.35 -6.80
C PHE A 53 -3.45 -13.81 -7.06
N GLY A 54 -4.28 -14.70 -6.52
CA GLY A 54 -4.14 -16.15 -6.67
C GLY A 54 -4.21 -16.86 -5.32
N LYS A 55 -4.19 -18.20 -5.37
CA LYS A 55 -4.11 -19.06 -4.20
C LYS A 55 -2.91 -19.97 -4.35
N VAL A 56 -2.08 -20.04 -3.30
CA VAL A 56 -0.88 -20.89 -3.27
C VAL A 56 -0.92 -21.74 -2.00
N GLY A 57 -0.46 -22.99 -2.12
CA GLY A 57 -0.26 -23.90 -0.99
C GLY A 57 -1.54 -24.33 -0.27
N MET A 58 -1.34 -25.01 0.86
CA MET A 58 -2.40 -25.51 1.74
C MET A 58 -2.53 -24.62 2.97
N ARG A 59 -3.77 -24.45 3.46
CA ARG A 59 -4.02 -23.66 4.68
C ARG A 59 -3.58 -24.46 5.90
N TYR A 60 -2.80 -23.84 6.77
CA TYR A 60 -2.39 -24.44 8.04
C TYR A 60 -3.09 -23.75 9.21
N PHE A 61 -3.97 -24.47 9.89
CA PHE A 61 -4.77 -23.97 11.02
C PHE A 61 -3.97 -24.04 12.32
N HIS A 62 -4.21 -23.10 13.24
CA HIS A 62 -3.57 -23.03 14.56
C HIS A 62 -2.03 -23.15 14.51
N LYS A 63 -1.40 -22.44 13.57
CA LYS A 63 0.05 -22.46 13.39
C LYS A 63 0.75 -21.94 14.66
N GLN A 64 1.40 -22.85 15.40
CA GLN A 64 2.24 -22.50 16.54
C GLN A 64 3.67 -22.20 16.07
N GLY A 65 4.08 -20.94 16.12
CA GLY A 65 5.39 -20.49 15.59
C GLY A 65 6.59 -21.20 16.22
N ASN A 66 6.50 -21.55 17.51
CA ASN A 66 7.59 -22.20 18.26
C ASN A 66 7.95 -23.59 17.70
N HIS A 67 6.99 -24.33 17.13
CA HIS A 67 7.26 -25.63 16.51
C HIS A 67 8.11 -25.52 15.23
N PHE A 68 8.12 -24.35 14.59
CA PHE A 68 8.91 -24.08 13.38
C PHE A 68 10.22 -23.35 13.69
N TRP A 69 10.51 -23.07 14.96
CA TRP A 69 11.72 -22.36 15.35
C TRP A 69 12.95 -23.23 15.11
N LYS A 70 13.72 -22.88 14.09
CA LYS A 70 14.96 -23.56 13.71
C LYS A 70 16.00 -22.54 13.24
N PRO A 71 16.71 -21.86 14.16
CA PRO A 71 17.78 -20.94 13.78
C PRO A 71 18.90 -21.70 13.08
N VAL A 72 19.44 -21.12 12.02
CA VAL A 72 20.53 -21.70 11.22
C VAL A 72 21.79 -20.87 11.46
N ILE A 73 22.91 -21.53 11.77
CA ILE A 73 24.23 -20.91 11.88
C ILE A 73 25.08 -21.33 10.68
N ASN A 74 25.80 -20.39 10.09
CA ASN A 74 26.75 -20.67 9.02
C ASN A 74 28.11 -21.04 9.63
N LEU A 75 28.79 -22.05 9.08
CA LEU A 75 30.10 -22.50 9.55
C LEU A 75 31.27 -21.63 9.03
N ASP A 76 31.01 -20.76 8.06
CA ASP A 76 32.00 -19.90 7.38
C ASP A 76 32.01 -18.46 7.94
N LYS A 77 31.58 -18.27 9.18
CA LYS A 77 31.67 -17.00 9.90
C LYS A 77 31.98 -17.24 11.37
#